data_AF-A0A3D2HXR0-F1
#
_entry.id   AF-A0A3D2HXR0-F1
#
_cell.length_a   1.000
_cell.length_b   1.000
_cell.length_c   1.000
_cell.angle_alpha   90.00
_cell.angle_beta   90.00
_cell.angle_gamma   90.00
#
_symmetry.space_group_name_H-M   'P 1'
#
loop_
_entity.id
_entity.type
_entity.pdbx_description
1 polymer ?
#
loop_
_entity_poly.entity_id
_entity_poly.type
_entity_poly.pdbx_seq_one_letter_code
_entity_poly.pdbx_strand_id
1 'polypeptide(L)'
;EYTGSLEQLYRQAMRRIRTGKAFLQPCLGQRQFVCYFEESDGTRPPIDVSMDLGMMVYDVFDLHDYQVRLKTQPKLSLYHAVMEHGVIRVPDYDSDEVLKGGGASC
;
A
#
# COMPACT_ATOMS: atom_id res chain seq x y z
N GLU A 1 13.45 17.80 -11.84
CA GLU A 1 13.08 16.49 -12.40
C GLU A 1 14.06 15.44 -11.89
N TYR A 2 13.59 14.21 -11.66
CA TYR A 2 14.46 13.10 -11.27
C TYR A 2 15.20 12.57 -12.51
N THR A 3 16.52 12.41 -12.42
CA THR A 3 17.38 12.05 -13.57
C THR A 3 17.82 10.59 -13.58
N GLY A 4 17.40 9.79 -12.59
CA GLY A 4 17.74 8.38 -12.50
C GLY A 4 16.79 7.47 -13.29
N SER A 5 17.19 6.22 -13.45
CA SER A 5 16.41 5.15 -14.08
C SER A 5 15.58 4.37 -13.05
N LEU A 6 14.53 3.70 -13.53
CA LEU A 6 13.72 2.78 -12.73
C LEU A 6 14.57 1.66 -12.10
N GLU A 7 15.54 1.14 -12.84
CA GLU A 7 16.44 0.11 -12.33
C GLU A 7 17.30 0.61 -11.15
N GLN A 8 17.78 1.86 -11.22
CA GLN A 8 18.51 2.48 -10.11
C GLN A 8 17.63 2.59 -8.86
N LEU A 9 16.33 2.90 -9.01
CA LEU A 9 15.38 2.94 -7.90
C LEU A 9 15.19 1.55 -7.27
N TYR A 10 14.99 0.50 -8.08
CA TYR A 10 14.87 -0.86 -7.57
C TYR A 10 16.13 -1.32 -6.83
N ARG A 11 17.32 -1.06 -7.39
CA ARG A 11 18.60 -1.41 -6.74
C ARG A 11 18.76 -0.69 -5.39
N GLN A 12 18.38 0.59 -5.32
CA GLN A 12 18.42 1.35 -4.06
C GLN A 12 17.43 0.82 -3.03
N ALA A 13 16.20 0.47 -3.45
CA ALA A 13 15.18 -0.11 -2.58
C ALA A 13 15.63 -1.45 -2.00
N MET A 14 16.07 -2.39 -2.85
CA MET A 14 16.47 -3.73 -2.40
C MET A 14 17.68 -3.69 -1.45
N ARG A 15 18.67 -2.83 -1.71
CA ARG A 15 19.81 -2.65 -0.80
C ARG A 15 19.34 -2.17 0.58
N ARG A 16 18.38 -1.25 0.62
CA ARG A 16 17.81 -0.70 1.87
C ARG A 16 17.01 -1.76 2.63
N ILE A 17 16.13 -2.49 1.94
CA ILE A 17 15.33 -3.58 2.51
C ILE A 17 16.23 -4.63 3.16
N ARG A 18 17.23 -5.12 2.43
CA ARG A 18 18.18 -6.15 2.89
C ARG A 18 19.08 -5.72 4.05
N THR A 19 19.30 -4.41 4.23
CA THR A 19 20.16 -3.88 5.30
C THR A 19 19.39 -3.20 6.42
N GLY A 20 18.05 -3.30 6.42
CA GLY A 20 17.19 -2.70 7.43
C GLY A 20 17.22 -1.17 7.46
N LYS A 21 17.51 -0.52 6.33
CA LYS A 21 17.62 0.95 6.25
C LYS A 21 16.34 1.56 5.68
N ALA A 22 15.77 2.53 6.38
CA ALA A 22 14.65 3.33 5.89
C ALA A 22 14.92 4.82 6.11
N PHE A 23 14.26 5.68 5.32
CA PHE A 23 14.34 7.13 5.53
C PHE A 23 13.62 7.54 6.84
N LEU A 24 12.49 6.87 7.13
CA LEU A 24 11.72 6.98 8.35
C LEU A 24 11.45 5.57 8.89
N GLN A 25 11.44 5.40 10.21
CA GLN A 25 11.06 4.14 10.83
C GLN A 25 9.61 3.79 10.44
N PRO A 26 9.34 2.65 9.79
CA PRO A 26 7.99 2.26 9.44
C PRO A 26 7.17 1.92 10.69
N CYS A 27 5.85 1.99 10.55
CA CYS A 27 4.92 1.72 11.62
C CYS A 27 3.68 0.98 11.11
N LEU A 28 3.01 0.25 12.01
CA LEU A 28 1.76 -0.47 11.72
C LEU A 28 0.57 0.45 12.01
N GLY A 29 0.24 1.29 11.03
CA GLY A 29 -0.89 2.23 11.07
C GLY A 29 -0.65 3.50 11.87
N GLN A 30 -0.14 3.39 13.10
CA GLN A 30 0.13 4.54 13.99
C GLN A 30 1.60 4.59 14.42
N ARG A 31 2.13 5.80 14.67
CA ARG A 31 3.56 6.01 14.98
C ARG A 31 4.04 5.32 16.26
N GLN A 32 3.14 4.98 17.19
CA GLN A 32 3.51 4.25 18.41
C GLN A 32 3.83 2.77 18.14
N PHE A 33 3.35 2.21 17.03
CA PHE A 33 3.52 0.80 16.68
C PHE A 33 4.65 0.63 15.68
N VAL A 34 5.89 0.62 16.20
CA VAL A 34 7.11 0.45 15.39
C VAL A 34 7.07 -0.87 14.63
N CYS A 35 7.39 -0.83 13.33
CA CYS A 35 7.45 -2.00 12.46
C CYS A 35 8.91 -2.37 12.17
N TYR A 36 9.25 -3.65 12.28
CA TYR A 36 10.48 -4.21 11.75
C TYR A 36 10.19 -4.93 10.43
N PHE A 37 11.14 -4.90 9.51
CA PHE A 37 10.97 -5.48 8.18
C PHE A 37 12.25 -6.17 7.71
N GLU A 38 12.07 -7.18 6.86
CA GLU A 38 13.11 -7.93 6.17
C GLU A 38 12.60 -8.34 4.78
N GLU A 39 13.50 -8.80 3.90
CA GLU A 39 13.08 -9.44 2.64
C GLU A 39 12.49 -10.82 2.95
N SER A 40 11.32 -11.11 2.38
CA SER A 40 10.67 -12.41 2.57
C SER A 40 11.50 -13.52 1.90
N ASP A 41 11.66 -14.63 2.61
CA ASP A 41 12.27 -15.86 2.12
C ASP A 41 11.29 -16.71 1.29
N GLY A 42 10.00 -16.36 1.29
CA GLY A 42 8.97 -17.05 0.53
C GLY A 42 8.64 -18.47 1.01
N THR A 43 9.18 -18.90 2.15
CA THR A 43 9.01 -20.26 2.67
C THR A 43 7.78 -20.41 3.57
N ARG A 44 7.36 -19.31 4.19
CA ARG A 44 6.27 -19.26 5.17
C ARG A 44 4.92 -19.32 4.44
N PRO A 45 4.10 -20.37 4.64
CA PRO A 45 2.79 -20.43 4.01
C PRO A 45 1.85 -19.40 4.65
N PRO A 46 0.87 -18.87 3.90
CA PRO A 46 -0.26 -18.14 4.47
C PRO A 46 -1.03 -18.99 5.50
N ILE A 47 -1.80 -18.32 6.36
CA ILE A 47 -2.73 -19.01 7.26
C ILE A 47 -3.86 -19.66 6.45
N ASP A 48 -4.30 -20.86 6.85
CA ASP A 48 -5.41 -21.54 6.18
C ASP A 48 -6.77 -21.04 6.69
N VAL A 49 -7.06 -19.76 6.46
CA VAL A 49 -8.30 -19.10 6.87
C VAL A 49 -8.86 -18.32 5.69
N SER A 50 -10.14 -18.53 5.39
CA SER A 50 -10.89 -17.73 4.43
C SER A 50 -11.95 -16.92 5.15
N MET A 51 -12.08 -15.63 4.79
CA MET A 51 -12.97 -14.69 5.45
C MET A 51 -13.37 -13.56 4.50
N ASP A 52 -14.65 -13.22 4.52
CA ASP A 52 -15.13 -11.96 3.96
C ASP A 52 -14.89 -10.85 4.99
N LEU A 53 -14.03 -9.89 4.65
CA LEU A 53 -13.66 -8.76 5.53
C LEU A 53 -14.56 -7.53 5.29
N GLY A 54 -15.45 -7.59 4.29
CA GLY A 54 -16.31 -6.50 3.90
C GLY A 54 -15.59 -5.36 3.20
N MET A 55 -16.18 -4.17 3.25
CA MET A 55 -15.62 -2.97 2.62
C MET A 55 -14.42 -2.46 3.42
N MET A 56 -13.28 -2.32 2.74
CA MET A 56 -12.04 -1.82 3.33
C MET A 56 -11.52 -0.60 2.57
N VAL A 57 -10.78 0.26 3.26
CA VAL A 57 -10.08 1.39 2.63
C VAL A 57 -9.03 0.85 1.67
N TYR A 58 -9.09 1.29 0.42
CA TYR A 58 -8.07 1.01 -0.59
C TYR A 58 -6.93 2.02 -0.44
N ASP A 59 -7.22 3.30 -0.64
CA ASP A 59 -6.28 4.42 -0.44
C ASP A 59 -7.05 5.71 -0.11
N VAL A 60 -6.36 6.69 0.48
CA VAL A 60 -6.86 8.04 0.77
C VAL A 60 -6.41 9.07 -0.26
N PHE A 61 -5.68 8.66 -1.30
CA PHE A 61 -5.21 9.51 -2.39
C PHE A 61 -5.74 9.06 -3.76
N ASP A 62 -5.69 9.99 -4.71
CA ASP A 62 -5.78 9.67 -6.14
C ASP A 62 -4.42 9.22 -6.64
N LEU A 63 -4.29 7.96 -7.08
CA LEU A 63 -3.00 7.41 -7.53
C LEU A 63 -2.48 8.07 -8.81
N HIS A 64 -3.32 8.85 -9.50
CA HIS A 64 -2.92 9.67 -10.65
C HIS A 64 -2.44 11.08 -10.25
N ASP A 65 -2.73 11.55 -9.04
CA ASP A 65 -2.27 12.87 -8.56
C ASP A 65 -0.91 12.76 -7.86
N TYR A 66 0.15 12.92 -8.64
CA TYR A 66 1.53 13.00 -8.14
C TYR A 66 1.98 14.45 -7.86
N GLN A 67 1.07 15.44 -7.87
CA GLN A 67 1.45 16.83 -7.64
C GLN A 67 1.75 17.10 -6.17
N VAL A 68 2.92 17.68 -5.90
CA VAL A 68 3.32 18.10 -4.55
C VAL A 68 2.62 19.41 -4.20
N ARG A 69 1.83 19.40 -3.13
CA ARG A 69 1.09 20.57 -2.62
C ARG A 69 1.37 20.78 -1.14
N LEU A 70 1.20 22.02 -0.66
CA LEU A 70 1.24 22.33 0.77
C LEU A 70 0.07 21.68 1.54
N LYS A 71 -1.09 21.60 0.90
CA LYS A 71 -2.29 20.93 1.44
C LYS A 71 -2.65 19.74 0.56
N THR A 72 -2.76 18.58 1.20
CA THR A 72 -3.26 17.35 0.58
C THR A 72 -4.74 17.48 0.22
N GLN A 73 -5.12 16.92 -0.93
CA GLN A 73 -6.51 16.72 -1.31
C GLN A 73 -6.83 15.23 -1.18
N PRO A 74 -7.37 14.77 -0.04
CA PRO A 74 -7.67 13.36 0.14
C PRO A 74 -8.81 12.93 -0.79
N LYS A 75 -8.67 11.79 -1.44
CA LYS A 75 -9.73 11.11 -2.19
C LYS A 75 -9.81 9.68 -1.69
N LEU A 76 -10.84 9.39 -0.89
CA LEU A 76 -11.04 8.07 -0.33
C LEU A 76 -11.49 7.09 -1.43
N SER A 77 -10.85 5.94 -1.47
CA SER A 77 -11.26 4.79 -2.28
C SER A 77 -11.47 3.57 -1.39
N LEU A 78 -12.43 2.73 -1.77
CA LEU A 78 -12.79 1.51 -1.05
C LEU A 78 -12.79 0.31 -2.01
N TYR A 79 -12.63 -0.89 -1.47
CA TYR A 79 -12.84 -2.14 -2.20
C TYR A 79 -13.41 -3.22 -1.28
N HIS A 80 -14.03 -4.24 -1.85
CA HIS A 80 -14.51 -5.39 -1.09
C HIS A 80 -13.35 -6.35 -0.86
N ALA A 81 -12.85 -6.41 0.39
CA ALA A 81 -11.72 -7.27 0.73
C ALA A 81 -12.19 -8.67 1.11
N VAL A 82 -11.75 -9.67 0.35
CA VAL A 82 -11.96 -11.09 0.65
C VAL A 82 -10.60 -11.75 0.85
N MET A 83 -10.45 -12.47 1.96
CA MET A 83 -9.30 -13.30 2.24
C MET A 83 -9.62 -14.74 1.87
N GLU A 84 -8.83 -15.33 0.98
CA GLU A 84 -8.93 -16.74 0.59
C GLU A 84 -7.64 -17.46 1.00
N HIS A 85 -7.73 -18.44 1.89
CA HIS A 85 -6.58 -19.18 2.42
C HIS A 85 -5.43 -18.26 2.84
N GLY A 86 -5.74 -17.21 3.62
CA GLY A 86 -4.76 -16.26 4.13
C GLY A 86 -4.24 -15.23 3.13
N VAL A 87 -4.73 -15.24 1.88
CA VAL A 87 -4.32 -14.32 0.83
C VAL A 87 -5.45 -13.32 0.54
N ILE A 88 -5.14 -12.04 0.62
CA ILE A 88 -6.03 -10.95 0.18
C ILE A 88 -5.51 -10.45 -1.16
N ARG A 89 -6.33 -10.53 -2.21
CA ARG A 89 -6.02 -9.94 -3.51
C ARG A 89 -6.45 -8.48 -3.50
N VAL A 90 -5.48 -7.58 -3.65
CA VAL A 90 -5.76 -6.15 -3.81
C VAL A 90 -5.95 -5.90 -5.32
N PRO A 91 -7.11 -5.39 -5.76
CA PRO A 91 -7.38 -5.18 -7.18
C PRO A 91 -6.54 -4.03 -7.75
N ASP A 92 -6.38 -3.98 -9.08
CA ASP A 92 -5.73 -2.84 -9.74
C ASP A 92 -6.56 -1.57 -9.48
N TYR A 93 -5.88 -0.43 -9.26
CA TYR A 93 -6.57 0.82 -8.90
C TYR A 93 -7.63 1.22 -9.93
N ASP A 94 -7.37 1.03 -11.22
CA ASP A 94 -8.27 1.42 -12.30
C ASP A 94 -9.40 0.42 -12.59
N SER A 95 -9.42 -0.70 -11.88
CA SER A 95 -10.51 -1.68 -12.00
C SER A 95 -11.83 -1.14 -11.45
N ASP A 96 -12.95 -1.73 -11.92
CA ASP A 96 -14.30 -1.43 -11.44
C ASP A 96 -14.54 -1.94 -10.00
N GLU A 97 -13.66 -2.79 -9.48
CA GLU A 97 -13.69 -3.30 -8.11
C GLU A 97 -13.31 -2.23 -7.08
N VAL A 98 -12.63 -1.16 -7.52
CA VAL A 98 -12.22 -0.04 -6.66
C VAL A 98 -13.24 1.08 -6.75
N LEU A 99 -14.01 1.23 -5.67
CA LEU A 99 -14.98 2.30 -5.49
C LEU A 99 -14.26 3.59 -5.13
N LYS A 100 -14.05 4.45 -6.12
CA LYS A 100 -13.41 5.76 -5.93
C LYS A 100 -14.46 6.79 -5.53
N GLY A 101 -14.28 7.41 -4.36
CA GLY A 101 -15.11 8.53 -3.92
C GLY A 101 -14.79 9.80 -4.70
N GLY A 102 -15.81 10.58 -5.06
CA GLY A 102 -15.65 11.79 -5.84
C GLY A 102 -16.96 12.40 -6.29
N GLY A 103 -17.80 12.82 -5.33
CA GLY A 103 -19.05 13.52 -5.63
C GLY A 103 -20.12 13.46 -4.53
N ALA A 104 -19.76 13.54 -3.26
CA ALA A 104 -20.74 13.84 -2.21
C ALA A 104 -20.14 14.89 -1.28
N SER A 105 -20.64 16.12 -1.41
CA SER A 105 -20.49 17.16 -0.39
C SER A 105 -21.02 16.61 0.93
N CYS A 106 -20.18 16.52 1.95
CA CYS A 106 -20.64 16.63 3.33
C CYS A 106 -20.89 18.09 3.67
#